data_AF-A0A6A4FIG3-F1
#
_entry.id   AF-A0A6A4FIG3-F1
#
_cell.length_a   1.000
_cell.length_b   1.000
_cell.length_c   1.000
_cell.angle_alpha   90.00
_cell.angle_beta   90.00
_cell.angle_gamma   90.00
#
_symmetry.space_group_name_H-M   'P 1'
#
loop_
_entity.id
_entity.type
_entity.pdbx_description
1 polymer ?
#
loop_
_entity_poly.entity_id
_entity_poly.type
_entity_poly.pdbx_seq_one_letter_code
_entity_poly.pdbx_strand_id
1 'polypeptide(L)'
;MASTDEGQHEGNAIEGCIASCSAPLIDDRKRNWAEDAVLALVRSWREVEREGRREGEKASQFTERICAAYKAVVKGSPRSPKAIDDKMQALKEMYRFICDFNGNRIQGSTAKPGWFDLTKQEKK
;
A
#
# COMPACT_ATOMS: atom_id res chain seq x y z
N MET A 1 -61.12 23.62 15.70
CA MET A 1 -60.65 22.22 15.72
C MET A 1 -60.99 21.66 14.34
N ALA A 2 -60.10 21.26 13.44
CA ALA A 2 -58.69 20.89 13.48
C ALA A 2 -57.98 21.51 12.25
N SER A 3 -56.86 22.21 12.44
CA SER A 3 -55.48 21.76 12.16
C SER A 3 -55.29 21.15 10.77
N THR A 4 -54.75 21.96 9.85
CA THR A 4 -54.10 21.51 8.61
C THR A 4 -52.60 21.57 8.89
N ASP A 5 -51.99 20.39 8.98
CA ASP A 5 -50.62 20.17 9.41
C ASP A 5 -49.75 19.81 8.19
N GLU A 6 -48.81 20.72 7.94
CA GLU A 6 -47.43 20.51 7.49
C GLU A 6 -47.12 19.84 6.14
N GLY A 7 -46.80 20.70 5.19
CA GLY A 7 -45.82 20.40 4.17
C GLY A 7 -44.40 20.49 4.76
N GLN A 8 -43.64 19.41 4.65
CA GLN A 8 -42.20 19.42 4.87
C GLN A 8 -41.53 18.78 3.66
N HIS A 9 -41.01 19.63 2.77
CA HIS A 9 -40.21 19.24 1.62
C HIS A 9 -38.75 19.19 2.10
N GLU A 10 -38.31 18.03 2.61
CA GLU A 10 -36.91 17.86 3.00
C GLU A 10 -36.07 17.59 1.74
N GLY A 11 -35.60 18.68 1.14
CA GLY A 11 -34.48 18.66 0.21
C GLY A 11 -33.23 18.23 0.98
N ASN A 12 -32.84 16.97 0.83
CA ASN A 12 -31.59 16.45 1.37
C ASN A 12 -30.42 17.00 0.54
N ALA A 13 -29.95 18.18 0.94
CA ALA A 13 -28.69 18.75 0.52
C ALA A 13 -27.55 17.86 1.03
N ILE A 14 -27.13 16.91 0.20
CA ILE A 14 -25.82 16.26 0.33
C ILE A 14 -24.73 17.23 -0.14
N GLU A 15 -24.63 18.38 0.54
CA GLU A 15 -23.46 19.24 0.51
C GLU A 15 -22.58 18.90 1.71
N GLY A 16 -21.28 18.81 1.44
CA GLY A 16 -20.28 18.99 2.49
C GLY A 16 -19.78 17.70 3.13
N CYS A 17 -18.88 17.02 2.44
CA CYS A 17 -17.58 16.60 2.99
C CYS A 17 -16.76 15.96 1.88
N ILE A 18 -16.35 16.76 0.88
CA ILE A 18 -15.05 16.47 0.25
C ILE A 18 -14.06 16.83 1.35
N ALA A 19 -13.82 15.88 2.26
CA ALA A 19 -12.69 15.96 3.15
C ALA A 19 -11.50 16.23 2.25
N SER A 20 -10.94 17.42 2.38
CA SER A 20 -9.65 17.74 1.80
C SER A 20 -8.71 16.66 2.32
N CYS A 21 -8.45 15.66 1.49
CA CYS A 21 -7.56 14.56 1.78
C CYS A 21 -6.15 15.16 1.81
N SER A 22 -5.83 15.89 2.86
CA SER A 22 -4.45 16.11 3.26
C SER A 22 -3.89 14.72 3.45
N ALA A 23 -3.11 14.25 2.48
CA ALA A 23 -2.46 12.97 2.57
C ALA A 23 -1.71 12.95 3.90
N PRO A 24 -1.91 11.92 4.75
CA PRO A 24 -1.28 11.87 6.05
C PRO A 24 0.22 12.07 5.91
N LEU A 25 0.81 12.91 6.76
CA LEU A 25 2.25 13.14 6.78
C LEU A 25 2.92 11.82 7.17
N ILE A 26 3.52 11.15 6.19
CA ILE A 26 4.16 9.85 6.38
C ILE A 26 5.52 10.07 7.06
N ASP A 27 5.66 9.68 8.32
CA ASP A 27 6.92 9.74 9.05
C ASP A 27 7.76 8.47 8.84
N ASP A 28 8.67 8.51 7.87
CA ASP A 28 9.60 7.41 7.56
C ASP A 28 11.01 7.61 8.16
N ARG A 29 11.14 8.42 9.21
CA ARG A 29 12.43 8.65 9.88
C ARG A 29 12.86 7.52 10.82
N LYS A 30 11.94 6.61 11.15
CA LYS A 30 12.18 5.50 12.07
C LYS A 30 13.09 4.44 11.44
N ARG A 31 13.80 3.68 12.29
CA ARG A 31 14.67 2.57 11.84
C ARG A 31 13.87 1.54 11.03
N ASN A 32 12.73 1.13 11.57
CA ASN A 32 11.80 0.21 10.92
C ASN A 32 10.90 0.96 9.93
N TRP A 33 10.51 0.27 8.87
CA TRP A 33 9.52 0.77 7.92
C TRP A 33 8.16 0.86 8.60
N ALA A 34 7.60 2.07 8.67
CA ALA A 34 6.23 2.28 9.11
C ALA A 34 5.25 1.70 8.07
N GLU A 35 4.07 1.26 8.51
CA GLU A 35 3.05 0.69 7.62
C GLU A 35 2.67 1.66 6.51
N ASP A 36 2.38 2.92 6.86
CA ASP A 36 2.06 3.98 5.90
C ASP A 36 3.20 4.20 4.87
N ALA A 37 4.46 4.08 5.31
CA ALA A 37 5.61 4.20 4.43
C ALA A 37 5.72 3.01 3.46
N VAL A 38 5.41 1.80 3.91
CA VAL A 38 5.34 0.61 3.04
C VAL A 38 4.19 0.74 2.05
N LEU A 39 3.01 1.18 2.49
CA LEU A 39 1.85 1.38 1.62
C LEU A 39 2.13 2.46 0.57
N ALA A 40 2.76 3.57 0.95
CA ALA A 40 3.18 4.60 0.01
C ALA A 40 4.20 4.05 -1.01
N LEU A 41 5.19 3.25 -0.57
CA LEU A 41 6.12 2.61 -1.48
C LEU A 41 5.42 1.71 -2.50
N VAL A 42 4.50 0.85 -2.05
CA VAL A 42 3.76 -0.05 -2.94
C VAL A 42 2.89 0.74 -3.92
N ARG A 43 2.25 1.83 -3.48
CA ARG A 43 1.46 2.71 -4.35
C ARG A 43 2.33 3.41 -5.39
N SER A 44 3.42 4.05 -4.98
CA SER A 44 4.36 4.71 -5.89
C SER A 44 4.96 3.73 -6.90
N TRP A 45 5.31 2.52 -6.46
CA TRP A 45 5.79 1.46 -7.34
C TRP A 45 4.72 1.05 -8.36
N ARG A 46 3.49 0.80 -7.93
CA ARG A 46 2.37 0.46 -8.83
C ARG A 46 2.15 1.52 -9.91
N GLU A 47 2.24 2.80 -9.57
CA GLU A 47 2.09 3.88 -10.54
C GLU A 47 3.19 3.86 -11.61
N VAL A 48 4.46 3.65 -11.21
CA VAL A 48 5.58 3.53 -12.16
C VAL A 48 5.46 2.27 -13.03
N GLU A 49 4.99 1.15 -12.47
CA GLU A 49 4.70 -0.08 -13.25
C GLU A 49 3.58 0.16 -14.27
N ARG A 50 2.55 0.92 -13.90
CA ARG A 50 1.42 1.25 -14.79
C ARG A 50 1.84 2.13 -15.97
N GLU A 51 2.80 3.02 -15.77
CA GLU A 51 3.43 3.79 -16.85
C GLU A 51 4.27 2.91 -17.80
N GLY A 52 4.64 1.71 -17.36
CA GLY A 52 5.45 0.77 -18.11
C GLY A 52 6.94 1.10 -18.11
N ARG A 53 7.72 0.12 -18.59
CA ARG A 53 9.14 0.30 -18.85
C ARG A 53 9.36 1.10 -20.12
N ARG A 54 10.32 2.02 -20.07
CA ARG A 54 10.75 2.75 -21.26
C ARG A 54 11.67 1.85 -22.10
N GLU A 55 11.67 2.05 -23.41
CA GLU A 55 12.56 1.29 -24.30
C GLU A 55 14.04 1.51 -23.92
N GLY A 56 14.80 0.42 -23.79
CA GLY A 56 16.20 0.47 -23.38
C GLY A 56 16.44 0.85 -21.90
N GLU A 57 15.40 0.99 -21.08
CA GLU A 57 15.52 1.34 -19.67
C GLU A 57 16.20 0.22 -18.88
N LYS A 58 17.32 0.58 -18.22
CA LYS A 58 18.02 -0.34 -17.33
C LYS A 58 17.22 -0.53 -16.04
N ALA A 59 17.38 -1.69 -15.41
CA ALA A 59 16.75 -1.97 -14.11
C ALA A 59 17.05 -0.89 -13.05
N SER A 60 18.27 -0.34 -13.03
CA SER A 60 18.64 0.75 -12.11
C SER A 60 17.83 2.03 -12.35
N GLN A 61 17.62 2.41 -13.61
CA GLN A 61 16.84 3.60 -13.99
C GLN A 61 15.36 3.42 -13.63
N PHE A 62 14.84 2.20 -13.81
CA PHE A 62 13.48 1.87 -13.38
C PHE A 62 13.33 1.98 -11.85
N THR A 63 14.28 1.43 -11.08
CA THR A 63 14.30 1.56 -9.61
C THR A 63 14.45 3.02 -9.16
N GLU A 64 15.26 3.83 -9.86
CA GLU A 64 15.40 5.26 -9.59
C GLU A 64 14.08 6.02 -9.75
N ARG A 65 13.28 5.71 -10.78
CA ARG A 65 11.94 6.30 -10.94
C ARG A 65 11.02 5.95 -9.78
N ILE A 66 11.04 4.70 -9.32
CA ILE A 66 10.25 4.28 -8.15
C ILE A 66 10.71 5.03 -6.90
N CYS A 67 12.02 5.16 -6.70
CA CYS A 67 12.58 5.93 -5.58
C CYS A 67 12.16 7.40 -5.64
N ALA A 68 12.19 8.01 -6.83
CA ALA A 68 11.76 9.40 -7.03
C ALA A 68 10.26 9.55 -6.75
N ALA A 69 9.41 8.65 -7.28
CA ALA A 69 7.97 8.65 -7.05
C ALA A 69 7.64 8.46 -5.55
N TYR A 70 8.37 7.59 -4.86
CA TYR A 70 8.22 7.41 -3.42
C TYR A 70 8.60 8.68 -2.64
N LYS A 71 9.75 9.28 -2.94
CA LYS A 71 10.22 10.50 -2.25
C LYS A 71 9.36 11.74 -2.53
N ALA A 72 8.65 11.76 -3.65
CA ALA A 72 7.67 12.80 -3.95
C ALA A 72 6.45 12.72 -3.01
N VAL A 73 6.04 11.51 -2.62
CA VAL A 73 4.95 11.25 -1.68
C VAL A 73 5.43 11.39 -0.23
N VAL A 74 6.55 10.76 0.11
CA VAL A 74 7.15 10.76 1.46
C VAL A 74 8.29 11.78 1.51
N LYS A 75 7.92 13.06 1.59
CA LYS A 75 8.88 14.16 1.62
C LYS A 75 9.84 14.02 2.80
N GLY A 76 11.14 14.09 2.52
CA GLY A 76 12.18 14.00 3.56
C GLY A 76 12.47 12.59 4.07
N SER A 77 12.00 11.53 3.39
CA SER A 77 12.41 10.16 3.73
C SER A 77 13.94 10.03 3.68
N PRO A 78 14.59 9.50 4.76
CA PRO A 78 16.02 9.29 4.80
C PRO A 78 16.47 8.02 4.07
N ARG A 79 15.55 7.27 3.45
CA ARG A 79 15.87 5.99 2.80
C ARG A 79 16.74 6.21 1.57
N SER A 80 17.81 5.43 1.48
CA SER A 80 18.62 5.35 0.28
C SER A 80 17.88 4.58 -0.82
N PRO A 81 18.24 4.77 -2.11
CA PRO A 81 17.70 3.96 -3.19
C PRO A 81 17.88 2.45 -2.95
N LYS A 82 19.03 2.05 -2.38
CA LYS A 82 19.30 0.67 -2.00
C LYS A 82 18.34 0.14 -0.94
N ALA A 83 18.02 0.94 0.09
CA ALA A 83 17.07 0.52 1.13
C ALA A 83 15.65 0.36 0.57
N ILE A 84 15.26 1.19 -0.40
CA ILE A 84 13.99 1.07 -1.11
C ILE A 84 13.96 -0.20 -1.96
N ASP A 85 15.01 -0.45 -2.75
CA ASP A 85 15.14 -1.66 -3.57
C ASP A 85 15.10 -2.93 -2.71
N ASP A 86 15.87 -2.97 -1.62
CA ASP A 86 15.87 -4.10 -0.67
C ASP A 86 14.49 -4.35 -0.09
N LYS A 87 13.76 -3.28 0.26
CA LYS A 87 12.40 -3.41 0.76
C LYS A 87 11.45 -3.95 -0.31
N MET A 88 11.58 -3.51 -1.56
CA MET A 88 10.79 -4.02 -2.67
C MET A 88 11.08 -5.51 -2.95
N GLN A 89 12.34 -5.94 -2.90
CA GLN A 89 12.70 -7.35 -3.05
C GLN A 89 12.12 -8.20 -1.92
N ALA A 90 12.25 -7.75 -0.67
CA ALA A 90 11.67 -8.44 0.48
C ALA A 90 10.13 -8.57 0.36
N LEU A 91 9.44 -7.56 -0.19
CA LEU A 91 7.99 -7.62 -0.44
C LEU A 91 7.64 -8.64 -1.53
N LYS A 92 8.41 -8.71 -2.63
CA LYS A 92 8.23 -9.73 -3.68
C LYS A 92 8.41 -11.14 -3.13
N GLU A 93 9.47 -11.36 -2.37
CA GLU A 93 9.77 -12.66 -1.78
C GLU A 93 8.68 -13.09 -0.82
N MET A 94 8.23 -12.18 0.05
CA MET A 94 7.12 -12.45 0.97
C MET A 94 5.83 -12.75 0.23
N TYR A 95 5.49 -11.99 -0.81
CA TYR A 95 4.30 -12.25 -1.62
C TYR A 95 4.37 -13.63 -2.29
N ARG A 96 5.50 -13.97 -2.93
CA ARG A 96 5.71 -15.29 -3.54
C ARG A 96 5.55 -16.41 -2.51
N PHE A 97 6.19 -16.26 -1.36
CA PHE A 97 6.10 -17.24 -0.28
C PHE A 97 4.66 -17.43 0.19
N ILE A 98 3.89 -16.35 0.39
CA ILE A 98 2.49 -16.44 0.80
C ILE A 98 1.64 -17.15 -0.26
N CYS A 99 1.85 -16.83 -1.54
CA CYS A 99 1.16 -17.50 -2.64
C CYS A 99 1.48 -19.00 -2.68
N ASP A 100 2.75 -19.37 -2.55
CA ASP A 100 3.18 -20.78 -2.58
C ASP A 100 2.70 -21.53 -1.33
N PHE A 101 2.72 -20.90 -0.16
CA PHE A 101 2.19 -21.45 1.08
C PHE A 101 0.70 -21.76 0.95
N ASN A 102 -0.10 -20.76 0.56
CA ASN A 102 -1.55 -20.86 0.38
C ASN A 102 -1.92 -21.82 -0.76
N GLY A 103 -1.04 -21.96 -1.75
CA GLY A 103 -1.20 -22.89 -2.87
C GLY A 103 -0.79 -24.34 -2.56
N ASN A 104 -0.45 -24.67 -1.31
CA ASN A 104 0.04 -25.99 -0.90
C ASN A 104 1.31 -26.44 -1.64
N ARG A 105 2.15 -25.49 -2.09
CA ARG A 105 3.39 -25.77 -2.83
C ARG A 105 4.62 -25.85 -1.93
N ILE A 106 4.46 -25.52 -0.65
CA ILE A 106 5.53 -25.57 0.35
C ILE A 106 5.34 -26.83 1.20
N GLN A 107 6.44 -27.54 1.48
CA GLN A 107 6.40 -28.69 2.36
C GLN A 107 5.87 -28.28 3.74
N GLY A 108 4.82 -28.96 4.20
CA GLY A 108 4.18 -28.67 5.48
C GLY A 108 3.16 -27.52 5.44
N SER A 109 2.78 -27.01 4.26
CA SER A 109 1.63 -26.11 4.12
C SER A 109 0.33 -26.82 3.77
N THR A 110 0.37 -28.09 3.37
CA THR A 110 -0.82 -28.90 3.06
C THR A 110 -1.80 -28.93 4.24
N ALA A 111 -3.07 -28.61 3.94
CA ALA A 111 -4.19 -28.57 4.90
C ALA A 111 -4.04 -27.53 6.03
N LYS A 112 -3.04 -26.65 5.98
CA LYS A 112 -2.98 -25.48 6.87
C LYS A 112 -3.95 -24.39 6.36
N PRO A 113 -4.51 -23.56 7.25
CA PRO A 113 -5.25 -22.38 6.84
C PRO A 113 -4.30 -21.38 6.15
N GLY A 114 -4.86 -20.35 5.50
CA GLY A 114 -4.07 -19.34 4.79
C GLY A 114 -3.02 -18.68 5.70
N TRP A 115 -1.91 -18.24 5.12
CA TRP A 115 -0.77 -17.69 5.86
C TRP A 115 -1.18 -16.60 6.88
N PHE A 116 -2.14 -15.75 6.53
CA PHE A 116 -2.59 -14.68 7.42
C PHE A 116 -3.41 -15.17 8.62
N ASP A 117 -4.10 -16.30 8.50
CA ASP A 117 -4.94 -16.92 9.53
C ASP A 117 -4.14 -17.73 10.56
N LEU A 118 -2.89 -18.07 10.24
CA LEU A 118 -1.99 -18.75 11.17
C LEU A 118 -1.65 -17.87 12.39
N THR A 119 -1.58 -18.51 13.54
CA THR A 119 -1.06 -17.92 14.78
C THR A 119 0.45 -17.62 14.66
N LYS A 120 0.97 -16.78 15.56
CA LYS A 120 2.41 -16.46 15.59
C LYS A 120 3.30 -17.70 15.83
N GLN A 121 2.78 -18.72 16.50
CA GLN A 121 3.53 -19.96 16.76
C GLN A 121 3.63 -20.83 15.50
N GLU A 122 2.59 -20.84 14.67
CA GLU A 122 2.54 -21.62 13.42
C GLU A 122 3.34 -21.00 12.27
N LYS A 123 3.67 -19.71 12.38
CA LYS A 123 4.50 -18.94 11.41
C LYS A 123 6.01 -19.06 11.66
N LYS A 124 6.43 -19.75 12.73
CA LYS A 124 7.85 -20.02 13.04
C LYS A 124 8.35 -21.24 12.29
#